data_AF-A0A7V3CQL7-F1
#
_entry.id   AF-A0A7V3CQL7-F1
#
_cell.length_a   1.000
_cell.length_b   1.000
_cell.length_c   1.000
_cell.angle_alpha   90.00
_cell.angle_beta   90.00
_cell.angle_gamma   90.00
#
_symmetry.space_group_name_H-M   'P 1'
#
loop_
_entity.id
_entity.type
_entity.pdbx_description
1 polymer ?
#
loop_
_entity_poly.entity_id
_entity_poly.type
_entity_poly.pdbx_seq_one_letter_code
_entity_poly.pdbx_strand_id
1 'polypeptide(L)' 'MGRLYDGCQKISDYIDRNGLDVFKTRGAVAMKTGFLITLVTPDDPDDPAKIQSLKDAAREVLGIELDI' A
#
# COMPACT_ATOMS: atom_id res chain seq x y z
N MET A 1 -14.72 -5.28 -3.40
CA MET A 1 -13.82 -4.33 -2.70
C MET A 1 -13.26 -3.36 -3.72
N GLY A 2 -12.91 -2.14 -3.29
CA GLY A 2 -12.19 -1.17 -4.11
C GLY A 2 -10.73 -1.58 -4.32
N ARG A 3 -10.19 -1.30 -5.51
CA ARG A 3 -8.81 -1.63 -5.90
C ARG A 3 -7.77 -0.99 -4.98
N LEU A 4 -8.05 0.21 -4.49
CA LEU A 4 -7.18 0.93 -3.56
C LEU A 4 -7.04 0.15 -2.24
N TYR A 5 -8.16 -0.29 -1.68
CA TYR A 5 -8.18 -1.10 -0.46
C TYR A 5 -7.48 -2.44 -0.68
N ASP A 6 -7.79 -3.14 -1.77
CA ASP A 6 -7.16 -4.42 -2.10
C ASP A 6 -5.63 -4.28 -2.25
N GLY A 7 -5.16 -3.19 -2.85
CA GLY A 7 -3.74 -2.86 -2.92
C GLY A 7 -3.09 -2.67 -1.54
N CYS A 8 -3.77 -1.95 -0.64
CA CYS A 8 -3.29 -1.72 0.73
C CYS A 8 -3.21 -3.03 1.53
N GLN A 9 -4.17 -3.94 1.33
CA GLN A 9 -4.14 -5.28 1.91
C GLN A 9 -2.99 -6.11 1.34
N LYS A 10 -2.77 -6.11 0.02
CA LYS A 10 -1.64 -6.83 -0.62
C LYS A 10 -0.28 -6.37 -0.06
N ILE A 11 -0.09 -5.06 0.14
CA ILE A 11 1.13 -4.54 0.77
C ILE A 11 1.24 -5.03 2.23
N SER A 12 0.16 -4.93 3.00
CA SER A 12 0.17 -5.33 4.42
C SER A 12 0.50 -6.82 4.57
N ASP A 13 -0.13 -7.67 3.78
CA ASP A 13 0.14 -9.10 3.70
C ASP A 13 1.60 -9.39 3.31
N TYR A 14 2.15 -8.64 2.34
CA TYR A 14 3.53 -8.81 1.92
C TYR A 14 4.52 -8.49 3.05
N ILE A 15 4.28 -7.38 3.78
CA ILE A 15 5.10 -6.97 4.93
C ILE A 15 5.10 -8.09 5.99
N ASP A 16 3.92 -8.60 6.32
CA ASP A 16 3.76 -9.60 7.38
C ASP A 16 4.35 -10.96 6.97
N ARG A 17 4.13 -11.42 5.74
CA ARG A 17 4.65 -12.71 5.22
C ARG A 17 6.17 -12.74 5.10
N ASN A 18 6.80 -11.61 4.84
CA ASN A 18 8.25 -11.51 4.70
C ASN A 18 8.95 -11.12 6.02
N GLY A 19 8.22 -10.98 7.13
CA GLY A 19 8.79 -10.61 8.42
C GLY A 19 9.49 -9.26 8.40
N LEU A 20 9.03 -8.34 7.55
CA LEU A 20 9.59 -7.00 7.48
C LEU A 20 9.23 -6.22 8.75
N ASP A 21 10.08 -5.25 9.12
CA ASP A 21 9.75 -4.31 10.19
C ASP A 21 8.49 -3.53 9.80
N VAL A 22 7.38 -3.84 10.46
CA VAL A 22 6.05 -3.30 10.15
C VAL A 22 6.05 -1.78 10.26
N PHE A 23 6.66 -1.23 11.31
CA PHE A 23 6.64 0.21 11.57
C PHE A 23 7.48 0.96 10.54
N LYS A 24 8.71 0.50 10.33
CA LYS A 24 9.63 1.10 9.36
C LYS A 24 9.06 1.02 7.94
N THR A 25 8.54 -0.14 7.56
CA THR A 25 8.10 -0.38 6.19
C THR A 25 6.80 0.35 5.88
N ARG A 26 5.79 0.29 6.77
CA ARG A 26 4.55 1.07 6.59
C ARG A 26 4.83 2.58 6.61
N GLY A 27 5.75 3.03 7.47
CA GLY A 27 6.20 4.42 7.48
C GLY A 27 6.82 4.85 6.15
N ALA A 28 7.70 4.03 5.57
CA ALA A 28 8.30 4.31 4.26
C ALA A 28 7.25 4.36 3.13
N VAL A 29 6.29 3.43 3.12
CA VAL A 29 5.16 3.45 2.17
C VAL A 29 4.32 4.71 2.36
N ALA A 30 4.03 5.10 3.60
CA ALA A 30 3.24 6.30 3.90
C ALA A 30 3.95 7.60 3.46
N MET A 31 5.27 7.67 3.63
CA MET A 31 6.07 8.79 3.15
C MET A 31 6.05 8.93 1.63
N LYS A 32 5.90 7.82 0.89
CA LYS A 32 5.82 7.83 -0.58
C LYS A 32 4.40 8.10 -1.11
N THR A 33 3.41 7.52 -0.46
CA THR A 33 2.00 7.63 -0.87
C THR A 33 1.31 8.90 -0.36
N GLY A 34 1.83 9.51 0.70
CA GLY A 34 1.19 10.64 1.38
C GLY A 34 0.02 10.24 2.28
N PHE A 35 -0.22 8.94 2.50
CA PHE A 35 -1.27 8.45 3.39
C PHE A 35 -0.88 7.14 4.07
N LEU A 36 -1.54 6.82 5.19
CA LEU A 36 -1.35 5.55 5.87
C LEU A 36 -2.25 4.48 5.23
N ILE A 37 -1.64 3.45 4.65
CA ILE A 37 -2.37 2.33 4.02
C ILE A 37 -3.30 1.59 4.99
N THR A 38 -3.03 1.66 6.30
CA THR A 38 -3.85 1.06 7.36
C THR A 38 -5.11 1.87 7.68
N LEU A 39 -5.22 3.10 7.19
CA LEU A 39 -6.40 3.94 7.34
C LEU A 39 -7.34 3.86 6.12
N VAL A 40 -6.95 3.15 5.06
CA VAL A 40 -7.82 2.88 3.92
C VAL A 40 -8.78 1.76 4.30
N THR A 41 -10.06 2.02 4.12
CA THR A 41 -11.18 1.14 4.44
C THR A 41 -11.85 0.62 3.15
N PRO A 42 -12.65 -0.45 3.22
CA PRO A 42 -13.36 -0.98 2.05
C PRO A 42 -14.36 -0.01 1.41
N ASP A 43 -14.83 0.99 2.17
CA ASP A 43 -15.82 1.98 1.73
C ASP A 43 -15.16 3.23 1.12
N ASP A 44 -13.83 3.36 1.19
CA ASP A 44 -13.11 4.44 0.53
C ASP A 44 -13.19 4.27 -1.00
N PRO A 45 -13.53 5.34 -1.74
CA PRO A 45 -13.62 5.26 -3.19
C PRO A 45 -12.24 5.04 -3.82
N ASP A 46 -12.25 4.36 -4.97
CA ASP A 46 -11.05 4.20 -5.79
C ASP A 46 -10.63 5.56 -6.38
N ASP A 47 -9.65 6.18 -5.74
CA ASP A 47 -8.97 7.37 -6.22
C ASP A 47 -7.81 6.95 -7.15
N PRO A 48 -7.87 7.25 -8.47
CA PRO A 48 -6.82 6.87 -9.40
C PRO A 48 -5.43 7.41 -9.03
N ALA A 49 -5.36 8.60 -8.42
CA ALA A 49 -4.09 9.18 -7.99
C ALA A 49 -3.49 8.38 -6.83
N LYS A 50 -4.30 8.03 -5.83
CA LYS A 50 -3.85 7.18 -4.71
C LYS A 50 -3.43 5.78 -5.18
N ILE A 51 -4.18 5.19 -6.12
CA ILE A 51 -3.82 3.88 -6.69
C ILE A 51 -2.46 3.95 -7.39
N GLN A 52 -2.22 4.99 -8.18
CA GLN A 52 -0.95 5.16 -8.86
C GLN A 52 0.19 5.36 -7.84
N SER A 53 0.02 6.23 -6.85
CA SER A 53 1.02 6.43 -5.79
C SER A 53 1.29 5.15 -4.99
N LEU A 54 0.28 4.31 -4.77
CA LEU A 54 0.43 3.03 -4.10
C LEU A 54 1.27 2.04 -4.92
N LYS A 55 1.04 1.97 -6.24
CA LYS A 55 1.86 1.15 -7.16
C LYS A 55 3.32 1.60 -7.16
N ASP A 56 3.55 2.91 -7.23
CA ASP A 56 4.90 3.47 -7.25
C ASP A 56 5.61 3.23 -5.90
N ALA A 57 4.91 3.41 -4.78
CA ALA A 57 5.45 3.10 -3.46
C ALA A 57 5.77 1.61 -3.28
N ALA A 58 4.94 0.71 -3.78
CA ALA A 58 5.21 -0.72 -3.74
C ALA A 58 6.47 -1.08 -4.53
N ARG A 59 6.65 -0.49 -5.71
CA ARG A 59 7.86 -0.70 -6.52
C ARG A 59 9.11 -0.15 -5.83
N GLU A 60 9.05 1.07 -5.30
CA GLU A 60 10.21 1.74 -4.72
C GLU A 60 10.61 1.22 -3.33
N VAL A 61 9.63 0.92 -2.47
CA VAL A 61 9.88 0.54 -1.07
C VAL A 61 10.03 -0.98 -0.93
N LEU A 62 9.25 -1.75 -1.66
CA LEU A 62 9.15 -3.21 -1.49
C LEU A 62 9.75 -3.99 -2.67
N GLY A 63 10.01 -3.33 -3.79
CA GLY A 63 10.50 -3.99 -5.00
C GLY A 63 9.46 -4.89 -5.67
N ILE A 64 8.15 -4.65 -5.42
CA ILE A 64 7.06 -5.46 -5.97
C ILE A 64 6.15 -4.63 -6.89
N GLU A 65 5.48 -5.31 -7.82
CA GLU A 65 4.41 -4.70 -8.62
C GLU A 65 3.04 -5.11 -8.11
N LEU A 66 2.11 -4.15 -8.02
CA LEU A 66 0.72 -4.39 -7.66
C LEU A 66 -0.14 -4.47 -8.93
N ASP A 67 -0.77 -5.62 -9.16
CA ASP A 67 -1.80 -5.81 -10.18
C ASP A 67 -3.18 -5.45 -9.60
N ILE A 68 -3.55 -4.16 -9.68
CA ILE A 68 -4.80 -3.54 -9.18
C ILE A 68 -5.27 -2.41 -10.09
#